data_AF-A0A220MPG9-F1
#
_entry.id   AF-A0A220MPG9-F1
#
_cell.length_a   1.000
_cell.length_b   1.000
_cell.length_c   1.000
_cell.angle_alpha   90.00
_cell.angle_beta   90.00
_cell.angle_gamma   90.00
#
_symmetry.space_group_name_H-M   'P 1'
#
loop_
_entity.id
_entity.type
_entity.pdbx_description
1 polymer ?
#
loop_
_entity_poly.entity_id
_entity_poly.type
_entity_poly.pdbx_seq_one_letter_code
_entity_poly.pdbx_strand_id
1 'polypeptide(L)' 'MAKVIRIRCHFSIPFLISWISQVMTLELGDVLATGSPSGSCPMKSGDVVTVEVKNIGKICNYVK' A
#
# COMPACT_ATOMS: atom_id res chain seq x y z
N MET A 1 -8.41 8.83 16.41
CA MET A 1 -6.96 8.74 16.73
C MET A 1 -6.17 8.67 15.42
N ALA A 2 -4.92 9.14 15.37
CA ALA A 2 -4.11 9.02 14.16
C ALA A 2 -3.47 7.62 14.07
N LYS A 3 -3.73 6.89 12.97
CA LYS A 3 -3.14 5.57 12.70
C LYS A 3 -2.10 5.71 11.60
N VAL A 4 -0.84 5.36 11.90
CA VAL A 4 0.27 5.47 10.96
C VAL A 4 0.69 4.08 10.47
N ILE A 5 0.66 3.86 9.16
CA ILE A 5 1.11 2.63 8.51
C ILE A 5 2.41 2.93 7.77
N ARG A 6 3.47 2.17 8.07
CA ARG A 6 4.75 2.27 7.38
C ARG A 6 4.91 1.08 6.43
N ILE A 7 5.09 1.31 5.13
CA ILE A 7 5.19 0.21 4.16
C ILE A 7 6.56 -0.47 4.23
N ARG A 8 6.53 -1.81 4.30
CA ARG A 8 7.66 -2.71 4.04
C ARG A 8 7.18 -3.90 3.22
N CYS A 9 7.77 -4.11 2.05
CA CYS A 9 7.39 -5.20 1.16
C CYS A 9 8.21 -6.45 1.45
N HIS A 10 7.56 -7.62 1.45
CA HIS A 10 8.23 -8.90 1.61
C HIS A 10 8.80 -9.42 0.29
N PHE A 11 8.05 -9.24 -0.80
CA PHE A 11 8.49 -9.57 -2.16
C PHE A 11 9.15 -8.38 -2.84
N SER A 12 10.10 -8.65 -3.73
CA SER A 12 10.75 -7.62 -4.54
C SER A 12 9.82 -7.15 -5.67
N ILE A 13 9.96 -5.89 -6.08
CA ILE A 13 9.18 -5.32 -7.19
C ILE A 13 9.37 -6.12 -8.50
N PRO A 14 10.61 -6.50 -8.90
CA PRO A 14 10.79 -7.30 -10.12
C PRO A 14 10.10 -8.67 -10.07
N PHE A 15 10.08 -9.32 -8.91
CA PHE A 15 9.38 -10.58 -8.73
C PHE A 15 7.87 -10.42 -8.93
N LEU A 16 7.27 -9.41 -8.31
CA LEU A 16 5.83 -9.14 -8.44
C LEU A 16 5.44 -8.85 -9.90
N ILE A 17 6.20 -8.01 -10.60
CA ILE A 17 5.93 -7.72 -12.02
C ILE A 17 6.00 -8.99 -12.86
N SER A 18 7.05 -9.80 -12.69
CA SER A 18 7.21 -11.05 -13.45
C SER A 18 6.06 -12.03 -13.20
N TRP A 19 5.67 -12.21 -11.94
CA TRP A 19 4.60 -13.14 -11.57
C TRP A 19 3.24 -12.70 -12.11
N ILE A 20 2.87 -11.42 -11.96
CA ILE A 20 1.56 -10.91 -12.41
C ILE A 20 1.46 -10.96 -13.94
N SER A 21 2.54 -10.61 -14.65
CA SER A 21 2.57 -10.61 -16.12
C SER A 21 2.42 -12.01 -16.75
N GLN A 22 2.59 -13.09 -15.98
CA GLN A 22 2.31 -14.47 -16.46
C GLN A 22 0.81 -14.80 -16.41
N VAL A 23 0.03 -14.06 -15.61
CA VAL A 23 -1.39 -14.30 -15.40
C VAL A 23 -2.24 -13.33 -16.22
N MET A 24 -1.79 -12.08 -16.38
CA MET A 24 -2.49 -11.04 -17.15
C MET A 24 -1.54 -10.05 -17.79
N THR A 25 -1.99 -9.39 -18.86
CA THR A 25 -1.27 -8.28 -19.48
C THR A 25 -1.29 -7.04 -18.58
N LEU A 26 -0.14 -6.40 -18.39
CA LEU A 26 -0.02 -5.10 -17.72
C LEU A 26 -0.04 -3.98 -18.75
N GLU A 27 -0.88 -2.98 -18.51
CA GLU A 27 -1.04 -1.81 -19.37
C GLU A 27 -0.43 -0.54 -18.74
N LEU A 28 -0.22 0.47 -19.59
CA LEU A 28 0.26 1.78 -19.14
C LEU A 28 -0.77 2.42 -18.23
N GLY A 29 -0.34 2.75 -17.00
CA GLY A 29 -1.20 3.34 -15.97
C GLY A 29 -1.69 2.35 -14.92
N ASP A 30 -1.41 1.05 -15.09
CA ASP A 30 -1.76 0.05 -14.08
C ASP A 30 -1.03 0.28 -12.76
N VAL A 31 -1.77 0.10 -11.66
CA VAL A 31 -1.26 0.28 -10.29
C VAL A 31 -1.21 -1.06 -9.58
N LEU A 32 0.01 -1.51 -9.25
CA LEU A 32 0.23 -2.75 -8.51
C LEU A 32 0.31 -2.47 -7.00
N ALA A 33 -0.66 -3.00 -6.25
CA ALA A 33 -0.62 -2.98 -4.79
C ALA A 33 0.31 -4.09 -4.26
N THR A 34 1.49 -3.70 -3.76
CA THR A 34 2.58 -4.63 -3.36
C THR A 34 2.38 -5.31 -2.01
N GLY A 35 1.17 -5.22 -1.44
CA GLY A 35 0.84 -5.70 -0.11
C GLY A 35 1.13 -4.71 1.02
N SER A 36 0.61 -5.02 2.20
CA SER A 36 0.83 -4.28 3.44
C SER A 36 1.60 -5.15 4.44
N PRO A 37 2.44 -4.56 5.31
CA PRO A 37 2.97 -5.31 6.45
C PRO A 37 1.82 -5.73 7.38
N SER A 38 2.12 -6.69 8.26
CA SER A 38 1.22 -7.08 9.34
C SER A 38 0.94 -5.90 10.28
N GLY A 39 -0.25 -5.87 10.87
CA GLY A 39 -0.67 -4.80 11.79
C GLY A 39 -1.75 -3.86 11.26
N SER A 40 -2.57 -4.30 10.29
CA SER A 40 -3.83 -3.60 10.01
C SER A 40 -4.69 -3.53 11.27
N CYS A 41 -5.25 -2.35 11.53
CA CYS A 41 -6.07 -2.08 12.70
C CYS A 41 -7.45 -1.60 12.22
N PRO A 42 -8.55 -2.00 12.89
CA PRO A 42 -9.90 -1.59 12.49
C PRO A 42 -10.04 -0.07 12.52
N MET A 43 -10.58 0.53 11.46
CA MET A 43 -10.81 1.97 11.36
C MET A 43 -12.18 2.32 11.93
N LYS A 44 -12.31 3.49 12.58
CA LYS A 44 -13.59 4.02 13.08
C LYS A 44 -13.85 5.39 12.46
N SER A 45 -15.12 5.78 12.36
CA SER A 45 -15.49 7.15 11.97
C SER A 45 -14.79 8.16 12.88
N GLY A 46 -14.26 9.24 12.29
CA GLY A 46 -13.43 10.24 12.96
C GLY A 46 -11.94 9.89 13.07
N ASP A 47 -11.50 8.72 12.59
CA ASP A 47 -10.07 8.41 12.51
C ASP A 47 -9.37 9.17 11.38
N VAL A 48 -8.08 9.42 11.58
CA VAL A 48 -7.17 9.90 10.53
C VAL A 48 -6.16 8.80 10.27
N VAL A 49 -6.06 8.37 9.02
CA VAL A 49 -5.14 7.30 8.61
C VAL A 49 -4.05 7.90 7.75
N THR A 50 -2.81 7.69 8.17
CA THR A 50 -1.62 8.14 7.45
C THR A 50 -0.82 6.93 7.00
N VAL A 51 -0.50 6.87 5.71
CA VAL A 51 0.42 5.89 5.14
C VAL A 51 1.70 6.60 4.74
N GLU A 52 2.85 6.07 5.17
CA GLU A 52 4.17 6.60 4.85
C GLU A 52 5.03 5.58 4.12
N VAL A 53 5.66 6.02 3.03
CA VAL A 53 6.69 5.27 2.32
C VAL A 53 7.98 6.07 2.29
N LYS A 54 9.06 5.45 2.78
CA LYS A 54 10.39 6.08 2.84
C LYS A 54 10.80 6.51 1.43
N ASN A 55 11.29 7.75 1.30
CA ASN A 55 11.74 8.37 0.05
C ASN A 55 10.66 8.64 -1.02
N ILE A 56 9.38 8.43 -0.70
CA ILE A 56 8.26 8.78 -1.61
C ILE A 56 7.38 9.86 -0.98
N GLY A 57 6.89 9.63 0.25
CA GLY A 57 6.06 10.62 0.94
C GLY A 57 5.03 10.01 1.89
N LYS A 58 4.06 10.85 2.26
CA LYS A 58 2.96 10.53 3.17
C LYS A 58 1.62 10.86 2.53
N ILE A 59 0.65 9.97 2.71
CA ILE A 59 -0.75 10.19 2.33
C ILE A 59 -1.59 10.14 3.60
N CYS A 60 -2.47 11.12 3.79
CA CYS A 60 -3.34 11.23 4.97
C CYS A 60 -4.80 11.30 4.53
N ASN A 61 -5.66 10.43 5.07
CA ASN A 61 -7.08 10.38 4.79
C ASN A 61 -7.92 10.41 6.07
N TYR A 62 -9.08 11.08 6.00
CA TYR A 62 -10.05 11.16 7.09
C TYR A 62 -11.15 10.12 6.87
N VAL A 63 -11.41 9.31 7.90
CA VAL A 63 -12.48 8.32 7.90
C VAL A 63 -13.77 9.00 8.34
N LYS A 64 -14.73 9.13 7.43
CA LYS A 64 -16.07 9.66 7.72
C LYS A 64 -17.01 8.55 8.14
#